data_AF-A0A9X4SL43-F1
#
_entry.id   AF-A0A9X4SL43-F1
#
_cell.length_a   1.000
_cell.length_b   1.000
_cell.length_c   1.000
_cell.angle_alpha   90.00
_cell.angle_beta   90.00
_cell.angle_gamma   90.00
#
_symmetry.space_group_name_H-M   'P 1'
#
loop_
_entity.id
_entity.type
_entity.pdbx_description
1 polymer ?
#
loop_
_entity_poly.entity_id
_entity_poly.type
_entity_poly.pdbx_seq_one_letter_code
_entity_poly.pdbx_strand_id
1 'polypeptide(L)' 'MAAGGKAKTASKNNPTQRQKAKQKMYKDKPVKPVRYIDRDLRMNYMSAEYGDGSLVQDESGNPIKWEAV' A
#
# COMPACT_ATOMS: atom_id res chain seq x y z
N MET A 1 -2.36 -36.99 27.44
CA MET A 1 -3.35 -36.28 26.59
C MET A 1 -2.59 -35.22 25.83
N ALA A 2 -2.39 -35.41 24.51
CA ALA A 2 -1.64 -34.47 23.68
C ALA A 2 -2.46 -33.19 23.47
N ALA A 3 -1.88 -32.04 23.79
CA ALA A 3 -2.48 -30.74 23.50
C ALA A 3 -2.60 -30.60 21.97
N GLY A 4 -3.81 -30.86 21.45
CA GLY A 4 -4.16 -30.66 20.05
C GLY A 4 -4.13 -29.16 19.72
N GLY A 5 -2.93 -28.64 19.44
CA GLY A 5 -2.75 -27.31 18.90
C GLY A 5 -3.53 -27.22 17.59
N LYS A 6 -4.57 -26.38 17.57
CA LYS A 6 -5.39 -26.15 16.38
C LYS A 6 -4.45 -25.85 15.21
N ALA A 7 -4.37 -26.78 14.26
CA ALA A 7 -3.65 -26.55 13.02
C ALA A 7 -4.26 -25.29 12.39
N LYS A 8 -3.44 -24.25 12.17
CA LYS A 8 -3.90 -23.06 11.48
C LYS A 8 -4.25 -23.48 10.06
N THR A 9 -5.53 -23.64 9.76
CA THR A 9 -6.07 -23.83 8.40
C THR A 9 -5.93 -22.53 7.60
N ALA A 10 -4.75 -21.93 7.59
CA ALA A 10 -4.47 -20.67 6.91
C ALA A 10 -3.91 -20.99 5.53
N SER A 11 -4.77 -21.48 4.64
CA SER A 11 -4.45 -21.50 3.22
C SER A 11 -4.31 -20.05 2.75
N LYS A 12 -3.15 -19.69 2.21
CA LYS A 12 -2.87 -18.33 1.66
C LYS A 12 -3.85 -17.91 0.55
N ASN A 13 -4.62 -18.86 0.01
CA ASN A 13 -5.61 -18.65 -1.05
C ASN A 13 -7.06 -18.62 -0.55
N ASN A 14 -7.31 -18.64 0.77
CA ASN A 14 -8.68 -18.61 1.28
C ASN A 14 -9.32 -17.23 1.03
N PRO A 15 -10.32 -17.11 0.14
CA PRO A 15 -10.87 -15.81 -0.27
C PRO A 15 -11.55 -15.07 0.89
N THR A 16 -12.03 -15.79 1.89
CA THR A 16 -12.66 -15.23 3.11
C THR A 16 -11.65 -14.61 4.07
N GLN A 17 -10.39 -15.06 4.05
CA GLN A 17 -9.29 -14.50 4.86
C GLN A 17 -8.46 -13.47 4.08
N ARG A 18 -8.74 -13.30 2.79
CA ARG A 18 -8.07 -12.32 1.93
C ARG A 18 -8.48 -10.91 2.36
N GLN A 19 -7.59 -10.20 3.03
CA GLN A 19 -7.83 -8.81 3.38
C GLN A 19 -7.93 -7.98 2.10
N LYS A 20 -9.06 -7.28 1.93
CA LYS A 20 -9.20 -6.26 0.89
C LYS A 20 -8.15 -5.18 1.13
N ALA A 21 -7.56 -4.65 0.05
CA ALA A 21 -6.63 -3.54 0.14
C ALA A 21 -7.31 -2.39 0.88
N LYS A 22 -6.73 -1.98 2.01
CA LYS A 22 -7.24 -0.85 2.79
C LYS A 22 -6.92 0.43 2.01
N GLN A 23 -7.94 1.27 1.81
CA GLN A 23 -7.74 2.60 1.28
C GLN A 23 -7.00 3.43 2.34
N LYS A 24 -5.84 3.98 1.98
CA LYS A 24 -5.09 4.88 2.85
C LYS A 24 -5.61 6.29 2.68
N MET A 25 -5.50 7.08 3.74
CA MET A 25 -5.80 8.50 3.74
C MET A 25 -4.51 9.25 4.05
N TYR A 26 -4.24 10.32 3.29
CA TYR A 26 -3.10 11.19 3.51
C TYR A 26 -3.58 12.64 3.43
N LYS A 27 -3.26 13.46 4.44
CA LYS A 27 -3.76 14.84 4.57
C LYS A 27 -5.28 14.93 4.36
N ASP A 28 -6.03 14.06 5.04
CA ASP A 28 -7.50 13.94 4.98
C ASP A 28 -8.09 13.62 3.60
N LYS A 29 -7.25 13.27 2.61
CA LYS A 29 -7.69 12.87 1.27
C LYS A 29 -7.44 11.38 1.05
N PRO A 30 -8.39 10.67 0.42
CA PRO A 30 -8.17 9.27 0.04
C PRO A 30 -7.11 9.19 -1.06
N VAL A 31 -6.19 8.26 -0.90
CA VAL A 31 -5.11 8.02 -1.86
C VAL A 31 -5.09 6.59 -2.35
N LYS A 32 -4.51 6.39 -3.53
CA LYS A 32 -4.32 5.08 -4.17
C LYS A 32 -2.83 4.83 -4.37
N PRO A 33 -2.38 3.58 -4.28
CA PRO A 33 -1.00 3.24 -4.62
C PRO A 33 -0.78 3.42 -6.13
N VAL A 34 0.27 4.15 -6.50
CA VAL A 34 0.69 4.34 -7.90
C VAL A 34 2.18 4.00 -8.05
N ARG A 35 2.57 3.51 -9.22
CA ARG A 35 3.99 3.24 -9.51
C ARG A 35 4.64 4.53 -10.01
N TYR A 36 5.55 5.09 -9.23
CA TYR A 36 6.37 6.22 -9.65
C TYR A 36 7.64 5.72 -10.33
N ILE A 37 7.92 6.21 -11.53
CA ILE A 37 9.10 5.87 -12.32
C ILE A 37 9.75 7.17 -12.78
N ASP A 38 10.95 7.41 -12.29
CA ASP A 38 11.81 8.51 -12.69
C ASP A 38 12.98 7.94 -13.50
N ARG A 39 13.05 8.29 -14.78
CA ARG A 39 14.07 7.76 -15.69
C ARG A 39 15.42 8.47 -15.49
N ASP A 40 15.39 9.76 -15.20
CA ASP A 40 16.57 10.59 -15.00
C ASP A 40 17.31 10.19 -13.73
N LEU A 41 16.57 10.00 -12.63
CA LEU A 41 17.12 9.56 -11.35
C LEU A 41 17.23 8.02 -11.25
N ARG A 42 16.78 7.28 -12.28
CA ARG A 42 16.67 5.81 -12.29
C ARG A 42 15.93 5.25 -11.06
N MET A 43 14.96 5.99 -10.55
CA MET A 43 14.18 5.61 -9.38
C MET A 43 12.87 4.95 -9.81
N ASN A 44 12.52 3.85 -9.15
CA ASN A 44 11.22 3.20 -9.33
C ASN A 44 10.73 2.71 -7.97
N TYR A 45 9.61 3.24 -7.51
CA TYR A 45 9.00 2.88 -6.23
C TYR A 45 7.48 3.03 -6.27
N MET A 46 6.78 2.43 -5.30
CA MET A 46 5.36 2.73 -5.10
C MET A 46 5.23 4.06 -4.37
N SER A 47 4.55 5.00 -5.01
CA SER A 47 4.09 6.26 -4.46
C SER A 47 2.59 6.21 -4.22
N ALA A 48 2.01 7.34 -3.84
CA ALA A 48 0.57 7.49 -3.70
C ALA A 48 0.06 8.59 -4.65
N GLU A 49 -1.18 8.42 -5.10
CA GLU A 49 -1.89 9.36 -5.95
C GLU A 49 -3.22 9.72 -5.29
N TYR A 50 -3.57 11.00 -5.30
CA TYR A 50 -4.89 11.45 -4.87
C TYR A 50 -5.97 11.09 -5.92
N GLY A 51 -7.24 11.20 -5.54
CA GLY A 51 -8.36 10.85 -6.44
C GLY A 51 -8.44 11.67 -7.73
N ASP A 52 -7.81 12.86 -7.76
CA ASP A 52 -7.70 13.76 -8.90
C ASP A 52 -6.55 13.43 -9.87
N GLY A 53 -5.73 12.42 -9.57
CA GLY A 53 -4.58 12.03 -10.40
C GLY A 53 -3.28 12.75 -10.04
N SER A 54 -3.31 13.65 -9.05
CA SER A 54 -2.10 14.31 -8.55
C SER A 54 -1.29 13.35 -7.67
N LEU A 55 0.03 13.30 -7.88
CA LEU A 55 0.95 12.58 -7.01
C LEU A 55 0.94 13.19 -5.60
N VAL A 56 0.93 12.33 -4.60
CA VAL A 56 1.08 12.74 -3.20
C VAL A 56 2.54 13.13 -3.00
N GLN A 57 2.76 14.38 -2.62
CA GLN A 57 4.09 14.93 -2.38
C GLN A 57 4.25 15.35 -0.92
N ASP A 58 5.47 15.21 -0.43
CA ASP A 58 5.92 15.76 0.84
C ASP A 58 6.11 17.29 0.76
N GLU A 59 6.37 17.96 1.88
CA GLU A 59 6.61 19.40 1.95
C GLU A 59 7.78 19.86 1.06
N SER A 60 8.71 18.96 0.75
CA SER A 60 9.84 19.22 -0.16
C SER A 60 9.49 19.07 -1.65
N GLY A 61 8.24 18.79 -2.02
CA GLY A 61 7.80 18.58 -3.41
C GLY A 61 8.19 17.21 -3.99
N ASN A 62 8.70 16.30 -3.17
CA ASN A 62 9.07 14.96 -3.60
C ASN A 62 7.89 13.99 -3.45
N PRO A 63 7.66 13.05 -4.39
CA PRO A 63 6.62 12.06 -4.25
C PRO A 63 6.86 11.18 -3.02
N ILE A 64 5.86 11.06 -2.16
CA ILE A 64 5.97 10.22 -0.97
C ILE A 64 5.85 8.74 -1.35
N LYS A 65 6.60 7.87 -0.67
CA LYS A 65 6.46 6.42 -0.86
C LYS A 65 5.15 5.93 -0.24
N TRP A 66 4.48 4.98 -0.88
CA TRP A 66 3.24 4.36 -0.38
C TRP A 66 3.36 3.81 1.04
N GLU A 67 4.56 3.40 1.46
CA GLU A 67 4.82 2.91 2.82
C GLU A 67 4.82 4.03 3.87
N ALA A 68 5.17 5.25 3.47
CA ALA A 68 5.22 6.43 4.33
C ALA A 68 3.91 7.25 4.32
N VAL A 69 2.95 6.84 3.49
CA VAL A 69 1.55 7.31 3.51
C VAL A 69 0.77 6.53 4.55
#